data_AF-A0A2S6APS5-F1
#
_entry.id   AF-A0A2S6APS5-F1
#
_cell.length_a   1.000
_cell.length_b   1.000
_cell.length_c   1.000
_cell.angle_alpha   90.00
_cell.angle_beta   90.00
_cell.angle_gamma   90.00
#
_symmetry.space_group_name_H-M   'P 1'
#
loop_
_entity.id
_entity.type
_entity.pdbx_description
1 polymer ?
#
loop_
_entity_poly.entity_id
_entity_poly.type
_entity_poly.pdbx_seq_one_letter_code
_entity_poly.pdbx_strand_id
1 'polypeptide(L)'
;MEGDVPFEHPAVVILRAAFLLATVDYWIDPDTAATSTCETGTVLLWEMGIDDVSALVRARLIDDINHAVSSREIGAAVDAVARAWFEYRRCARYRGDSRFDDVLYHRAVVTLTRARARYTRLRRSIKRRETTPNHAAQHRIFP
;
A
#
# COMPACT_ATOMS: atom_id res chain seq x y z
N MET A 1 -8.09 17.05 0.56
CA MET A 1 -7.07 16.00 0.77
C MET A 1 -5.93 16.71 1.47
N GLU A 2 -5.69 16.49 2.76
CA GLU A 2 -4.56 17.13 3.46
C GLU A 2 -3.78 16.05 4.19
N GLY A 3 -2.71 15.60 3.53
CA GLY A 3 -1.65 14.83 4.13
C GLY A 3 -0.37 15.38 3.52
N ASP A 4 0.36 16.18 4.28
CA ASP A 4 1.60 16.76 3.81
C ASP A 4 2.74 15.76 3.94
N VAL A 5 3.38 15.45 2.82
CA VAL A 5 4.65 14.75 2.83
C VAL A 5 5.74 15.81 3.01
N PRO A 6 6.56 15.74 4.07
CA PRO A 6 7.60 16.73 4.32
C PRO A 6 8.58 16.81 3.15
N PHE A 7 8.97 18.03 2.78
CA PHE A 7 9.90 18.27 1.67
C PHE A 7 11.32 17.76 2.00
N GLU A 8 11.77 17.98 3.23
CA GLU A 8 13.08 17.55 3.73
C GLU A 8 12.90 16.43 4.77
N HIS A 9 13.10 15.18 4.33
CA HIS A 9 13.15 14.04 5.22
C HIS A 9 14.06 12.95 4.61
N PRO A 10 14.92 12.27 5.39
CA PRO A 10 15.80 11.22 4.85
C PRO A 10 15.07 10.08 4.13
N ALA A 11 13.80 9.86 4.46
CA ALA A 11 12.93 8.87 3.83
C ALA A 11 11.86 9.47 2.90
N VAL A 12 12.05 10.70 2.38
CA VAL A 12 11.03 11.41 1.59
C VAL A 12 10.52 10.62 0.40
N VAL A 13 11.39 9.88 -0.31
CA VAL A 13 11.01 9.04 -1.46
C VAL A 13 10.00 7.96 -1.05
N ILE A 14 10.24 7.30 0.10
CA ILE A 14 9.36 6.26 0.63
C ILE A 14 8.03 6.87 1.09
N LEU A 15 8.06 8.04 1.73
CA LEU A 15 6.85 8.74 2.17
C LEU A 15 5.99 9.17 0.98
N ARG A 16 6.60 9.66 -0.11
CA ARG A 16 5.91 10.00 -1.35
C ARG A 16 5.30 8.77 -2.01
N ALA A 17 6.06 7.68 -2.14
CA ALA A 17 5.55 6.44 -2.72
C ALA A 17 4.41 5.84 -1.89
N ALA A 18 4.52 5.86 -0.56
CA ALA A 18 3.46 5.42 0.35
C ALA A 18 2.21 6.31 0.25
N PHE A 19 2.38 7.63 0.12
CA PHE A 19 1.28 8.56 -0.12
C PHE A 19 0.57 8.26 -1.44
N LEU A 20 1.34 8.09 -2.54
CA LEU A 20 0.79 7.72 -3.85
C LEU A 20 0.05 6.38 -3.82
N LEU A 21 0.56 5.37 -3.10
CA LEU A 21 -0.13 4.10 -2.91
C LEU A 21 -1.45 4.24 -2.13
N ALA A 22 -1.50 5.15 -1.16
CA ALA A 22 -2.70 5.42 -0.37
C ALA A 22 -3.74 6.23 -1.15
N THR A 23 -3.32 6.94 -2.19
CA THR A 23 -4.20 7.75 -3.01
C THR A 23 -4.53 7.12 -4.36
N VAL A 24 -3.82 6.07 -4.83
CA VAL A 24 -3.92 5.44 -6.18
C VAL A 24 -5.34 5.33 -6.72
N ASP A 25 -6.23 4.85 -5.87
CA ASP A 25 -7.63 4.58 -6.22
C ASP A 25 -8.47 5.87 -6.38
N TYR A 26 -7.96 7.05 -6.02
CA TYR A 26 -8.63 8.36 -6.24
C TYR A 26 -8.27 9.06 -7.55
N TRP A 27 -7.10 8.77 -8.13
CA TRP A 27 -6.66 9.37 -9.41
C TRP A 27 -6.91 8.43 -10.59
N ILE A 28 -7.06 7.14 -10.30
CA ILE A 28 -7.42 6.10 -11.26
C ILE A 28 -8.83 5.63 -10.90
N ASP A 29 -9.82 6.52 -11.05
CA ASP A 29 -11.24 6.17 -10.95
C ASP A 29 -11.80 6.02 -12.38
N PRO A 30 -11.84 4.79 -12.92
CA PRO A 30 -12.31 4.55 -14.28
C PRO A 30 -13.80 4.89 -14.48
N ASP A 31 -14.60 4.96 -13.40
CA ASP A 31 -16.02 5.30 -13.50
C ASP A 31 -16.27 6.81 -13.70
N THR A 32 -15.20 7.62 -13.69
CA THR A 32 -15.27 9.02 -14.13
C THR A 32 -15.43 9.19 -15.64
N ALA A 33 -15.16 8.14 -16.42
CA ALA A 33 -15.40 8.08 -17.85
C ALA A 33 -16.63 7.21 -18.14
N ALA A 34 -17.54 7.72 -19.00
CA ALA A 34 -18.71 6.98 -19.45
C ALA A 34 -18.89 7.14 -20.98
N THR A 35 -19.33 6.08 -21.65
CA THR A 35 -19.69 6.12 -23.07
C THR A 35 -21.05 6.79 -23.26
N SER A 36 -21.39 7.14 -24.50
CA SER A 36 -22.73 7.60 -24.88
C SER A 36 -23.85 6.57 -24.60
N THR A 37 -23.47 5.31 -24.38
CA THR A 37 -24.32 4.16 -24.02
C THR A 37 -24.38 3.93 -22.51
N CYS A 38 -23.81 4.83 -21.69
CA CYS A 38 -23.77 4.78 -20.23
C CYS A 38 -22.96 3.61 -19.64
N GLU A 39 -22.07 2.98 -20.40
CA GLU A 39 -21.11 2.02 -19.85
C GLU A 39 -20.02 2.79 -19.08
N THR A 40 -19.70 2.34 -17.87
CA THR A 40 -18.63 2.95 -17.09
C THR A 40 -17.27 2.46 -17.57
N GLY A 41 -16.22 3.25 -17.34
CA GLY A 41 -14.86 2.85 -17.70
C GLY A 41 -14.45 1.52 -17.08
N THR A 42 -14.95 1.15 -15.88
CA THR A 42 -14.69 -0.17 -15.28
C THR A 42 -15.21 -1.30 -16.15
N VAL A 43 -16.44 -1.17 -16.67
CA VAL A 43 -17.06 -2.20 -17.52
C VAL A 43 -16.26 -2.39 -18.81
N LEU A 44 -15.87 -1.28 -19.44
CA LEU A 44 -15.11 -1.31 -20.69
C LEU A 44 -13.71 -1.90 -20.50
N LEU A 45 -13.03 -1.55 -19.39
CA LEU A 45 -11.73 -2.13 -19.06
C LEU A 45 -11.83 -3.63 -18.84
N TRP A 46 -12.90 -4.09 -18.17
CA TRP A 46 -13.11 -5.51 -17.94
C TRP A 46 -13.34 -6.28 -19.25
N GLU A 47 -14.14 -5.74 -20.16
CA GLU A 47 -14.36 -6.33 -21.50
C GLU A 47 -13.06 -6.41 -22.33
N MET A 48 -12.12 -5.49 -22.10
CA MET A 48 -10.79 -5.50 -22.70
C MET A 48 -9.79 -6.42 -21.99
N GLY A 49 -10.21 -7.14 -20.93
CA GLY A 49 -9.35 -8.02 -20.14
C GLY A 49 -8.40 -7.27 -19.18
N ILE A 50 -8.74 -6.02 -18.83
CA ILE A 50 -7.98 -5.19 -17.89
C ILE A 50 -8.75 -5.14 -16.57
N ASP A 51 -8.40 -6.03 -15.65
CA ASP A 51 -9.11 -6.17 -14.38
C ASP A 51 -8.80 -5.06 -13.36
N ASP A 52 -7.58 -4.50 -13.39
CA ASP A 52 -7.14 -3.48 -12.43
C ASP A 52 -6.03 -2.58 -13.00
N VAL A 53 -6.41 -1.37 -13.43
CA VAL A 53 -5.45 -0.36 -13.95
C VAL A 53 -4.52 0.15 -12.85
N SER A 54 -4.98 0.17 -11.59
CA SER A 54 -4.17 0.60 -10.45
C SER A 54 -3.03 -0.38 -10.16
N ALA A 55 -3.16 -1.65 -10.57
CA ALA A 55 -2.18 -2.70 -10.29
C ALA A 55 -0.80 -2.40 -10.87
N LEU A 56 -0.73 -1.84 -12.08
CA LEU A 56 0.55 -1.49 -12.72
C LEU A 56 1.28 -0.38 -11.97
N VAL A 57 0.55 0.68 -11.60
CA VAL A 57 1.10 1.81 -10.83
C VAL A 57 1.53 1.35 -9.44
N ARG A 58 0.69 0.53 -8.77
CA ARG A 58 1.02 -0.06 -7.47
C ARG A 58 2.27 -0.92 -7.53
N ALA A 59 2.41 -1.79 -8.55
CA ALA A 59 3.58 -2.65 -8.72
C ALA A 59 4.87 -1.83 -8.81
N ARG A 60 4.87 -0.75 -9.61
CA ARG A 60 6.04 0.12 -9.74
C ARG A 60 6.38 0.83 -8.42
N LEU A 61 5.39 1.36 -7.71
CA LEU A 61 5.59 2.03 -6.42
C LEU A 61 6.09 1.06 -5.34
N ILE A 62 5.62 -0.19 -5.35
CA ILE A 62 6.11 -1.26 -4.47
C ILE A 62 7.61 -1.51 -4.73
N ASP A 63 8.01 -1.61 -5.99
CA ASP A 63 9.41 -1.84 -6.38
C ASP A 63 10.31 -0.68 -5.97
N ASP A 64 9.86 0.56 -6.16
CA ASP A 64 10.62 1.75 -5.76
C ASP A 64 10.80 1.81 -4.23
N ILE A 65 9.77 1.44 -3.45
CA ILE A 65 9.89 1.32 -1.98
C ILE A 65 10.88 0.21 -1.61
N ASN A 66 10.75 -0.97 -2.21
CA ASN A 66 11.62 -2.10 -1.96
C ASN A 66 13.10 -1.78 -2.23
N HIS A 67 13.35 -1.09 -3.35
CA HIS A 67 14.68 -0.62 -3.73
C HIS A 67 15.24 0.38 -2.71
N ALA A 68 14.45 1.39 -2.32
CA ALA A 68 14.87 2.43 -1.38
C ALA A 68 15.26 1.90 0.02
N VAL A 69 14.65 0.81 0.47
CA VAL A 69 14.92 0.20 1.79
C VAL A 69 15.72 -1.10 1.72
N SER A 70 16.22 -1.47 0.52
CA SER A 70 16.96 -2.72 0.29
C SER A 70 16.25 -3.97 0.84
N SER A 71 14.93 -4.03 0.75
CA SER A 71 14.11 -5.16 1.20
C SER A 71 13.07 -5.50 0.16
N ARG A 72 12.87 -6.79 -0.14
CA ARG A 72 11.85 -7.24 -1.09
C ARG A 72 10.43 -7.28 -0.49
N GLU A 73 10.30 -7.12 0.82
CA GLU A 73 9.05 -7.39 1.54
C GLU A 73 8.34 -6.11 2.03
N ILE A 74 9.06 -4.99 2.16
CA ILE A 74 8.51 -3.76 2.76
C ILE A 74 7.48 -3.10 1.84
N GLY A 75 7.75 -3.01 0.54
CA GLY A 75 6.84 -2.37 -0.42
C GLY A 75 5.46 -3.03 -0.42
N ALA A 76 5.41 -4.36 -0.46
CA ALA A 76 4.15 -5.10 -0.37
C ALA A 76 3.43 -4.90 0.97
N ALA A 77 4.17 -4.76 2.08
CA ALA A 77 3.59 -4.46 3.38
C ALA A 77 3.02 -3.02 3.46
N VAL A 78 3.68 -2.06 2.81
CA VAL A 78 3.18 -0.68 2.69
C VAL A 78 1.94 -0.62 1.80
N ASP A 79 1.94 -1.32 0.66
CA ASP A 79 0.77 -1.45 -0.23
C ASP A 79 -0.45 -2.01 0.51
N ALA A 80 -0.25 -3.08 1.31
CA ALA A 80 -1.33 -3.67 2.10
C ALA A 80 -1.90 -2.70 3.15
N VAL A 81 -1.05 -1.87 3.77
CA VAL A 81 -1.52 -0.81 4.69
C VAL A 81 -2.28 0.26 3.93
N ALA A 82 -1.78 0.68 2.77
CA ALA A 82 -2.42 1.68 1.92
C ALA A 82 -3.82 1.24 1.46
N ARG A 83 -3.97 0.01 0.93
CA ARG A 83 -5.27 -0.58 0.56
C ARG A 83 -6.24 -0.62 1.74
N ALA A 84 -5.76 -1.12 2.89
CA ALA A 84 -6.59 -1.23 4.08
C ALA A 84 -7.02 0.14 4.63
N TRP A 85 -6.17 1.16 4.50
CA TRP A 85 -6.50 2.53 4.87
C TRP A 85 -7.53 3.15 3.93
N PHE A 86 -7.39 2.93 2.62
CA PHE A 86 -8.36 3.37 1.62
C PHE A 86 -9.75 2.79 1.91
N GLU A 87 -9.85 1.47 2.12
CA GLU A 87 -11.11 0.80 2.45
C GLU A 87 -11.71 1.28 3.76
N TYR A 88 -10.88 1.48 4.79
CA TYR A 88 -11.32 2.08 6.05
C TYR A 88 -11.94 3.47 5.82
N ARG A 89 -11.27 4.34 5.06
CA ARG A 89 -11.77 5.67 4.75
C ARG A 89 -13.07 5.64 3.95
N ARG A 90 -13.12 4.78 2.92
CA ARG A 90 -14.31 4.58 2.11
C ARG A 90 -15.49 4.21 3.00
N CYS A 91 -15.33 3.23 3.87
CA CYS A 91 -16.39 2.82 4.81
C CYS A 91 -16.70 3.91 5.85
N ALA A 92 -15.69 4.61 6.38
CA ALA A 92 -15.86 5.66 7.38
C ALA A 92 -16.72 6.82 6.85
N ARG A 93 -16.63 7.13 5.55
CA ARG A 93 -17.40 8.20 4.90
C ARG A 93 -18.92 7.93 4.92
N TYR A 94 -19.32 6.67 4.93
CA TYR A 94 -20.73 6.25 4.93
C TYR A 94 -21.20 5.74 6.30
N ARG A 95 -20.37 5.87 7.34
CA ARG A 95 -20.71 5.43 8.70
C ARG A 95 -21.89 6.24 9.23
N GLY A 96 -22.96 5.55 9.62
CA GLY A 96 -24.21 6.16 10.09
C GLY A 96 -25.25 6.42 8.99
N ASP A 97 -24.95 6.12 7.72
CA ASP A 97 -25.98 5.98 6.69
C ASP A 97 -26.69 4.63 6.89
N SER A 98 -28.01 4.68 7.05
CA SER A 98 -28.88 3.49 7.19
C SER A 98 -28.72 2.44 6.09
N ARG A 99 -28.16 2.81 4.93
CA ARG A 99 -27.88 1.91 3.80
C ARG A 99 -26.51 1.24 3.86
N PHE A 100 -25.66 1.62 4.82
CA PHE A 100 -24.28 1.17 4.91
C PHE A 100 -24.08 0.21 6.08
N ASP A 101 -23.44 -0.91 5.80
CA ASP A 101 -23.29 -2.01 6.73
C ASP A 101 -22.14 -1.76 7.72
N ASP A 102 -22.45 -1.63 9.01
CA ASP A 102 -21.47 -1.50 10.10
C ASP A 102 -20.45 -2.65 10.12
N VAL A 103 -20.82 -3.83 9.57
CA VAL A 103 -19.92 -4.97 9.40
C VAL A 103 -18.78 -4.65 8.44
N LEU A 104 -19.04 -3.91 7.35
CA LEU A 104 -18.00 -3.50 6.38
C LEU A 104 -17.00 -2.53 7.03
N TYR A 105 -17.51 -1.56 7.80
CA TYR A 105 -16.65 -0.65 8.55
C TYR A 105 -15.78 -1.39 9.57
N HIS A 106 -16.37 -2.29 10.36
CA HIS A 106 -15.62 -3.08 11.33
C HIS A 106 -14.55 -3.96 10.65
N ARG A 107 -14.89 -4.61 9.53
CA ARG A 107 -13.95 -5.41 8.75
C ARG A 107 -12.79 -4.56 8.22
N ALA A 108 -13.06 -3.34 7.76
CA ALA A 108 -12.02 -2.43 7.29
C ALA A 108 -11.07 -2.00 8.42
N VAL A 109 -11.60 -1.69 9.61
CA VAL A 109 -10.78 -1.41 10.82
C VAL A 109 -9.89 -2.59 11.19
N VAL A 110 -10.43 -3.81 11.20
CA VAL A 110 -9.66 -5.03 11.50
C VAL A 110 -8.57 -5.25 10.46
N THR A 111 -8.87 -5.05 9.18
CA THR A 111 -7.92 -5.22 8.08
C THR A 111 -6.77 -4.22 8.20
N LEU A 112 -7.07 -2.94 8.45
CA LEU A 112 -6.06 -1.90 8.66
C LEU A 112 -5.17 -2.21 9.88
N THR A 113 -5.77 -2.66 10.98
CA THR A 113 -5.05 -3.03 12.20
C THR A 113 -4.08 -4.19 11.93
N ARG A 114 -4.53 -5.22 11.23
CA ARG A 114 -3.70 -6.39 10.87
C ARG A 114 -2.57 -6.01 9.93
N ALA A 115 -2.84 -5.21 8.90
CA ALA A 115 -1.83 -4.73 7.96
C ALA A 115 -0.73 -3.94 8.69
N ARG A 116 -1.10 -3.00 9.56
CA ARG A 116 -0.17 -2.21 10.37
C ARG A 116 0.67 -3.07 11.32
N ALA A 117 0.05 -4.07 11.96
CA ALA A 117 0.76 -5.00 12.83
C ALA A 117 1.76 -5.88 12.06
N ARG A 118 1.42 -6.31 10.83
CA ARG A 118 2.32 -7.08 9.95
C ARG A 118 3.51 -6.22 9.52
N TYR A 119 3.27 -5.00 9.04
CA TYR A 119 4.33 -4.05 8.69
C TYR A 119 5.28 -3.79 9.88
N THR A 120 4.72 -3.56 11.08
CA THR A 120 5.54 -3.30 12.28
C THR A 120 6.41 -4.49 12.65
N ARG A 121 5.88 -5.72 12.57
CA ARG A 121 6.65 -6.95 12.81
C ARG A 121 7.77 -7.12 11.80
N LEU A 122 7.47 -6.91 10.52
CA LEU A 122 8.45 -7.00 9.44
C LEU A 122 9.58 -5.95 9.61
N ARG A 123 9.23 -4.69 9.89
CA ARG A 123 10.24 -3.65 10.13
C ARG A 123 11.16 -3.99 11.30
N ARG A 124 10.61 -4.57 12.37
CA ARG A 124 11.40 -5.02 13.53
C ARG A 124 12.31 -6.21 13.18
N SER A 125 11.86 -7.16 12.37
CA SER A 125 12.70 -8.31 11.98
C SER A 125 13.87 -7.89 11.09
N ILE A 126 13.65 -6.95 10.16
CA ILE A 126 14.70 -6.37 9.31
C ILE A 126 15.75 -5.67 10.16
N LYS A 127 15.33 -4.78 11.07
CA LYS A 127 16.25 -4.08 11.97
C LYS A 127 17.07 -5.04 12.83
N ARG A 128 16.48 -6.15 13.30
CA ARG A 128 17.22 -7.19 14.07
C ARG A 128 18.30 -7.87 13.22
N ARG A 129 18.01 -8.16 11.95
CA ARG A 129 18.98 -8.78 11.02
C ARG A 129 20.17 -7.86 10.77
N GLU A 130 19.94 -6.55 10.66
CA GLU A 130 21.00 -5.55 10.49
C GLU A 130 21.91 -5.41 11.72
N THR A 131 21.35 -5.54 12.93
CA THR A 131 22.11 -5.40 14.19
C THR A 131 22.85 -6.66 14.64
N THR A 132 22.70 -7.80 13.97
CA THR A 132 23.39 -9.04 14.35
C THR A 132 24.67 -9.17 13.51
N PRO A 133 25.86 -8.82 14.04
CA PRO A 133 27.09 -9.01 13.29
C PRO A 133 27.32 -10.51 13.05
N ASN A 134 27.66 -10.82 11.80
CA ASN A 134 27.93 -12.17 11.33
C ASN A 134 29.22 -12.70 11.99
N HIS A 135 29.13 -13.27 13.19
CA HIS A 135 30.26 -13.87 13.92
C HIS A 135 30.84 -15.13 13.24
N ALA A 136 30.33 -15.54 12.07
CA ALA A 136 30.74 -16.74 11.38
C ALA A 136 31.95 -16.59 10.43
N ALA A 137 32.55 -15.39 10.32
CA ALA A 137 33.63 -15.14 9.33
C ALA A 137 35.07 -15.15 9.88
N GLN A 138 35.32 -15.53 11.14
CA GLN A 138 36.66 -15.40 11.77
C GLN A 138 37.43 -16.71 12.04
N HIS A 139 36.98 -17.87 11.56
CA HIS A 139 37.71 -19.13 11.80
C HIS A 139 38.02 -19.91 10.52
N ARG A 140 38.72 -19.31 9.56
CA ARG A 140 39.46 -20.07 8.53
C ARG A 140 40.61 -19.28 7.92
N ILE A 141 41.61 -18.86 8.69
CA ILE A 141 42.98 -18.74 8.14
C ILE A 141 44.01 -19.12 9.22
N PHE A 142 44.84 -20.10 8.86
CA PHE A 142 46.10 -20.59 9.44
C PHE A 142 46.08 -21.79 10.40
N PRO A 143 47.09 -22.68 10.31
CA PRO A 143 48.25 -22.66 9.40
C PRO A 143 48.06 -23.50 8.12
#